data_AF-A0A4R4KMN3-F1
#
_entry.id   AF-A0A4R4KMN3-F1
#
_cell.length_a   1.000
_cell.length_b   1.000
_cell.length_c   1.000
_cell.angle_alpha   90.00
_cell.angle_beta   90.00
_cell.angle_gamma   90.00
#
_symmetry.space_group_name_H-M   'P 1'
#
loop_
_entity.id
_entity.type
_entity.pdbx_description
1 polymer ?
#
loop_
_entity_poly.entity_id
_entity_poly.type
_entity_poly.pdbx_seq_one_letter_code
_entity_poly.pdbx_strand_id
1 'polypeptide(L)'
;MTRGHGEGERPPLAARAPELVAALNDARDTPDGEARCAELERVAARADALGDPRSALDARLALVEAYLLHGERWRVVEPVRRCLATVDRCPELLAERPGDADLLRRHQRYAVEAAIGTPRFGVDTARALLDDLAGRTGAQSGPVAQLRCRLADHLGDEPTARHWYAVWCAAAPDPTAGCPGCLPARQAELLAGWGDDTAACETLRPVLDGAVDCTDQPERALAAGLLPWLRVGRAQRAGQAHVRAYRRHRREPGAFPLLAAHLRFCALGGHPERGLAILTEQLPRLDHPNDDLSTMEFAAAGALVCAVAAEAGLGDRRVRRPGLGSRPAAEPDVATLGTDLLTLATGLAGSFDARNGTGHQSGRIASWLAERPSGTLVPLPDEPPDEPAEDDDPPLAPAVDELAALRLSMLTDVLDRRGDVYAVDAGGVVVGRWHEAVIQFRQVGTRGEILHARVLAARRLPAARLAEAYAFCNAWNHDRLLPKAYAHELGDGELVLAGDVTTDLEHGVTPAQLGVLVDATVATGVAYAEAVAALP
;
A
#
# COMPACT_ATOMS: atom_id res chain seq x y z
N MET A 1 40.48 -10.41 -47.10
CA MET A 1 40.45 -11.28 -45.91
C MET A 1 39.66 -10.57 -44.82
N THR A 2 38.35 -10.71 -44.90
CA THR A 2 37.35 -10.12 -44.00
C THR A 2 37.12 -11.12 -42.87
N ARG A 3 37.57 -10.81 -41.65
CA ARG A 3 37.24 -11.61 -40.46
C ARG A 3 35.81 -11.25 -40.03
N GLY A 4 34.86 -12.13 -40.32
CA GLY A 4 33.54 -12.09 -39.69
C GLY A 4 33.70 -12.30 -38.19
N HIS A 5 33.21 -11.35 -37.39
CA HIS A 5 32.90 -11.60 -35.99
C HIS A 5 31.63 -12.45 -35.98
N GLY A 6 31.77 -13.73 -35.67
CA GLY A 6 30.65 -14.58 -35.36
C GLY A 6 29.97 -14.04 -34.11
N GLU A 7 28.68 -13.73 -34.23
CA GLU A 7 27.77 -13.66 -33.10
C GLU A 7 27.81 -15.04 -32.43
N GLY A 8 28.55 -15.12 -31.32
CA GLY A 8 28.54 -16.31 -30.49
C GLY A 8 27.14 -16.48 -29.90
N GLU A 9 26.41 -17.45 -30.42
CA GLU A 9 25.15 -17.93 -29.88
C GLU A 9 25.35 -18.24 -28.38
N ARG A 10 24.80 -17.37 -27.50
CA ARG A 10 24.90 -17.56 -26.05
C ARG A 10 24.20 -18.88 -25.70
N PRO A 11 24.78 -19.72 -24.82
CA PRO A 11 24.18 -20.98 -24.45
C PRO A 11 22.76 -20.76 -23.88
N PRO A 12 21.80 -21.64 -24.18
CA PRO A 12 20.44 -21.52 -23.66
C PRO A 12 20.46 -21.52 -22.12
N LEU A 13 19.61 -20.69 -21.51
CA LEU A 13 19.44 -20.63 -20.06
C LEU A 13 19.23 -22.03 -19.48
N ALA A 14 19.94 -22.35 -18.41
CA ALA A 14 19.82 -23.61 -17.70
C ALA A 14 18.35 -23.91 -17.35
N ALA A 15 17.97 -25.18 -17.48
CA ALA A 15 16.63 -25.64 -17.10
C ALA A 15 16.44 -25.48 -15.59
N ARG A 16 15.23 -25.06 -15.18
CA ARG A 16 14.90 -24.90 -13.76
C ARG A 16 14.97 -26.24 -13.04
N ALA A 17 15.54 -26.27 -11.84
CA ALA A 17 15.51 -27.48 -11.02
C ALA A 17 14.07 -27.71 -10.51
N PRO A 18 13.41 -28.86 -10.81
CA PRO A 18 12.01 -29.07 -10.43
C PRO A 18 11.76 -28.98 -8.92
N GLU A 19 12.72 -29.42 -8.12
CA GLU A 19 12.68 -29.31 -6.65
C GLU A 19 12.66 -27.86 -6.14
N LEU A 20 13.37 -26.94 -6.82
CA LEU A 20 13.37 -25.52 -6.46
C LEU A 20 12.06 -24.84 -6.84
N VAL A 21 11.47 -25.23 -7.97
CA VAL A 21 10.17 -24.72 -8.41
C VAL A 21 9.08 -25.12 -7.42
N ALA A 22 9.08 -26.39 -6.98
CA ALA A 22 8.15 -26.87 -5.96
C ALA A 22 8.34 -26.11 -4.63
N ALA A 23 9.58 -26.04 -4.12
CA ALA A 23 9.88 -25.34 -2.88
C ALA A 23 9.52 -23.84 -2.92
N LEU A 24 9.71 -23.18 -4.07
CA LEU A 24 9.30 -21.79 -4.26
C LEU A 24 7.79 -21.61 -4.21
N ASN A 25 7.03 -22.53 -4.82
CA ASN A 25 5.56 -22.48 -4.76
C ASN A 25 5.07 -22.72 -3.33
N ASP A 26 5.60 -23.73 -2.64
CA ASP A 26 5.28 -24.00 -1.23
C ASP A 26 5.59 -22.78 -0.34
N ALA A 27 6.73 -22.11 -0.57
CA ALA A 27 7.09 -20.87 0.13
C ALA A 27 6.13 -19.72 -0.18
N ARG A 28 5.62 -19.63 -1.41
CA ARG A 28 4.64 -18.59 -1.80
C ARG A 28 3.28 -18.80 -1.17
N ASP A 29 2.88 -20.06 -0.96
CA ASP A 29 1.62 -20.44 -0.33
C ASP A 29 1.68 -20.38 1.21
N THR A 30 2.87 -20.22 1.78
CA THR A 30 3.04 -20.03 3.23
C THR A 30 2.56 -18.64 3.66
N PRO A 31 1.84 -18.51 4.79
CA PRO A 31 1.45 -17.21 5.31
C PRO A 31 2.64 -16.26 5.53
N ASP A 32 2.36 -14.98 5.34
CA ASP A 32 3.26 -13.88 5.58
C ASP A 32 3.91 -13.92 6.98
N GLY A 33 5.24 -13.93 7.03
CA GLY A 33 6.02 -13.93 8.27
C GLY A 33 7.46 -14.41 8.10
N GLU A 34 8.20 -14.48 9.22
CA GLU A 34 9.64 -14.80 9.22
C GLU A 34 9.94 -16.19 8.64
N ALA A 35 9.03 -17.17 8.83
CA ALA A 35 9.17 -18.50 8.26
C ALA A 35 9.17 -18.49 6.72
N ARG A 36 8.27 -17.69 6.12
CA ARG A 36 8.20 -17.48 4.67
C ARG A 36 9.48 -16.84 4.15
N CYS A 37 9.94 -15.77 4.81
CA CYS A 37 11.20 -15.09 4.46
C CYS A 37 12.39 -16.05 4.50
N ALA A 38 12.54 -16.82 5.58
CA ALA A 38 13.63 -17.78 5.74
C ALA A 38 13.60 -18.92 4.72
N GLU A 39 12.42 -19.38 4.28
CA GLU A 39 12.29 -20.35 3.18
C GLU A 39 12.72 -19.73 1.85
N LEU A 40 12.23 -18.54 1.51
CA LEU A 40 12.59 -17.85 0.26
C LEU A 40 14.09 -17.58 0.16
N GLU A 41 14.75 -17.22 1.27
CA GLU A 41 16.21 -17.08 1.35
C GLU A 41 16.92 -18.42 1.10
N ARG A 42 16.45 -19.52 1.69
CA ARG A 42 17.00 -20.86 1.47
C ARG A 42 16.86 -21.31 0.02
N VAL A 43 15.69 -21.07 -0.60
CA VAL A 43 15.45 -21.37 -2.03
C VAL A 43 16.39 -20.56 -2.91
N ALA A 44 16.54 -19.25 -2.67
CA ALA A 44 17.45 -18.40 -3.44
C ALA A 44 18.92 -18.85 -3.32
N ALA A 45 19.37 -19.19 -2.11
CA ALA A 45 20.74 -19.68 -1.88
C ALA A 45 21.00 -21.03 -2.57
N ARG A 46 20.04 -21.96 -2.53
CA ARG A 46 20.15 -23.25 -3.22
C ARG A 46 20.13 -23.08 -4.74
N ALA A 47 19.32 -22.16 -5.26
CA ALA A 47 19.28 -21.82 -6.67
C ALA A 47 20.63 -21.28 -7.17
N ASP A 48 21.28 -20.39 -6.41
CA ASP A 48 22.64 -19.93 -6.73
C ASP A 48 23.65 -21.09 -6.78
N ALA A 49 23.60 -22.00 -5.78
CA ALA A 49 24.52 -23.14 -5.70
C ALA A 49 24.36 -24.14 -6.85
N LEU A 50 23.14 -24.28 -7.39
CA LEU A 50 22.81 -25.15 -8.51
C LEU A 50 22.96 -24.47 -9.87
N GLY A 51 23.27 -23.17 -9.92
CA GLY A 51 23.35 -22.42 -11.16
C GLY A 51 22.00 -22.25 -11.87
N ASP A 52 20.90 -22.10 -11.11
CA ASP A 52 19.55 -21.84 -11.61
C ASP A 52 19.16 -20.36 -11.40
N PRO A 53 19.56 -19.46 -12.33
CA PRO A 53 19.35 -18.03 -12.15
C PRO A 53 17.87 -17.62 -12.26
N ARG A 54 17.02 -18.44 -12.90
CA ARG A 54 15.57 -18.19 -12.99
C ARG A 54 14.91 -18.37 -11.63
N SER A 55 15.13 -19.50 -10.98
CA SER A 55 14.58 -19.76 -9.64
C SER A 55 15.17 -18.80 -8.60
N ALA A 56 16.46 -18.44 -8.75
CA ALA A 56 17.11 -17.48 -7.86
C ALA A 56 16.54 -16.06 -7.98
N LEU A 57 16.15 -15.64 -9.18
CA LEU A 57 15.47 -14.35 -9.40
C LEU A 57 14.04 -14.38 -8.84
N ASP A 58 13.25 -15.41 -9.20
CA ASP A 58 11.85 -15.55 -8.77
C ASP A 58 11.70 -15.61 -7.23
N ALA A 59 12.61 -16.31 -6.55
CA ALA A 59 12.64 -16.41 -5.08
C ALA A 59 12.96 -15.06 -4.43
N ARG A 60 13.88 -14.29 -5.00
CA ARG A 60 14.26 -12.98 -4.45
C ARG A 60 13.23 -11.90 -4.71
N LEU A 61 12.55 -11.92 -5.85
CA LEU A 61 11.41 -11.03 -6.10
C LEU A 61 10.31 -11.26 -5.05
N ALA A 62 9.95 -12.52 -4.80
CA ALA A 62 8.99 -12.87 -3.74
C ALA A 62 9.49 -12.47 -2.33
N LEU A 63 10.79 -12.59 -2.06
CA LEU A 63 11.38 -12.16 -0.79
C LEU A 63 11.31 -10.64 -0.59
N VAL A 64 11.57 -9.86 -1.66
CA VAL A 64 11.44 -8.40 -1.61
C VAL A 64 10.01 -8.00 -1.30
N GLU A 65 9.02 -8.63 -1.93
CA GLU A 65 7.60 -8.37 -1.65
C GLU A 65 7.25 -8.67 -0.19
N ALA A 66 7.69 -9.82 0.35
CA ALA A 66 7.47 -10.17 1.76
C ALA A 66 8.08 -9.12 2.70
N TYR A 67 9.29 -8.63 2.44
CA TYR A 67 9.92 -7.58 3.24
C TYR A 67 9.23 -6.22 3.17
N LEU A 68 8.58 -5.89 2.06
CA LEU A 68 7.81 -4.65 1.96
C LEU A 68 6.55 -4.67 2.85
N LEU A 69 6.03 -5.85 3.19
CA LEU A 69 4.86 -6.03 4.05
C LEU A 69 5.19 -6.00 5.55
N HIS A 70 6.37 -6.47 5.96
CA HIS A 70 6.68 -6.78 7.37
C HIS A 70 7.52 -5.73 8.14
N GLY A 71 7.54 -4.47 7.68
CA GLY A 71 8.12 -3.36 8.45
C GLY A 71 9.65 -3.27 8.46
N GLU A 72 10.40 -4.33 8.19
CA GLU A 72 11.87 -4.24 8.13
C GLU A 72 12.39 -3.89 6.73
N ARG A 73 11.98 -2.72 6.22
CA ARG A 73 12.23 -2.32 4.81
C ARG A 73 13.70 -2.35 4.41
N TRP A 74 14.63 -2.15 5.35
CA TRP A 74 16.07 -2.23 5.09
C TRP A 74 16.50 -3.61 4.54
N ARG A 75 15.77 -4.69 4.85
CA ARG A 75 16.07 -6.05 4.38
C ARG A 75 15.92 -6.22 2.86
N VAL A 76 15.22 -5.32 2.17
CA VAL A 76 15.07 -5.38 0.71
C VAL A 76 16.37 -5.09 -0.06
N VAL A 77 17.34 -4.41 0.59
CA VAL A 77 18.56 -3.92 -0.07
C VAL A 77 19.37 -5.05 -0.70
N GLU A 78 19.69 -6.10 0.07
CA GLU A 78 20.54 -7.20 -0.41
C GLU A 78 19.86 -8.07 -1.48
N PRO A 79 18.59 -8.53 -1.29
CA PRO A 79 17.88 -9.27 -2.34
C PRO A 79 17.81 -8.51 -3.67
N VAL A 80 17.55 -7.20 -3.64
CA VAL A 80 17.51 -6.38 -4.86
C VAL A 80 18.87 -6.30 -5.54
N ARG A 81 19.97 -6.08 -4.78
CA ARG A 81 21.34 -6.10 -5.34
C ARG A 81 21.64 -7.43 -6.03
N ARG A 82 21.18 -8.54 -5.47
CA ARG A 82 21.36 -9.88 -6.04
C ARG A 82 20.49 -10.10 -7.28
N CYS A 83 19.26 -9.58 -7.32
CA CYS A 83 18.44 -9.58 -8.53
C CYS A 83 19.13 -8.82 -9.67
N LEU A 84 19.59 -7.59 -9.41
CA LEU A 84 20.30 -6.77 -10.40
C LEU A 84 21.54 -7.48 -10.93
N ALA A 85 22.39 -8.00 -10.04
CA ALA A 85 23.58 -8.74 -10.45
C ALA A 85 23.27 -10.02 -11.25
N THR A 86 22.14 -10.68 -10.98
CA THR A 86 21.69 -11.86 -11.73
C THR A 86 21.23 -11.48 -13.13
N VAL A 87 20.44 -10.42 -13.26
CA VAL A 87 20.00 -9.87 -14.55
C VAL A 87 21.18 -9.35 -15.37
N ASP A 88 22.18 -8.72 -14.76
CA ASP A 88 23.35 -8.23 -15.48
C ASP A 88 24.18 -9.37 -16.10
N ARG A 89 24.22 -10.53 -15.44
CA ARG A 89 24.87 -11.74 -15.97
C ARG A 89 24.00 -12.45 -17.02
N CYS A 90 22.68 -12.43 -16.83
CA CYS A 90 21.70 -13.16 -17.63
C CYS A 90 20.55 -12.22 -18.07
N PRO A 91 20.79 -11.24 -18.96
CA PRO A 91 19.78 -10.25 -19.35
C PRO A 91 18.56 -10.85 -20.05
N GLU A 92 18.72 -12.02 -20.68
CA GLU A 92 17.65 -12.80 -21.29
C GLU A 92 16.51 -13.18 -20.33
N LEU A 93 16.76 -13.19 -19.01
CA LEU A 93 15.73 -13.45 -17.99
C LEU A 93 14.59 -12.44 -18.02
N LEU A 94 14.89 -11.17 -18.33
CA LEU A 94 13.87 -10.12 -18.44
C LEU A 94 13.23 -10.07 -19.82
N ALA A 95 13.90 -10.56 -20.86
CA ALA A 95 13.34 -10.58 -22.21
C ALA A 95 12.12 -11.51 -22.32
N GLU A 96 12.09 -12.58 -21.52
CA GLU A 96 10.97 -13.53 -21.45
C GLU A 96 9.76 -12.96 -20.67
N ARG A 97 9.92 -11.84 -19.93
CA ARG A 97 8.91 -11.24 -19.05
C ARG A 97 9.04 -9.71 -18.98
N PRO A 98 8.45 -8.96 -19.93
CA PRO A 98 8.63 -7.51 -20.02
C PRO A 98 8.22 -6.74 -18.74
N GLY A 99 7.21 -7.23 -18.01
CA GLY A 99 6.75 -6.63 -16.76
C GLY A 99 7.75 -6.71 -15.59
N ASP A 100 8.64 -7.70 -15.61
CA ASP A 100 9.62 -7.93 -14.54
C ASP A 100 10.71 -6.86 -14.53
N ALA A 101 10.99 -6.24 -15.69
CA ALA A 101 11.94 -5.13 -15.77
C ALA A 101 11.43 -3.89 -15.02
N ASP A 102 10.14 -3.56 -15.15
CA ASP A 102 9.53 -2.42 -14.46
C ASP A 102 9.40 -2.69 -12.96
N LEU A 103 9.06 -3.92 -12.60
CA LEU A 103 9.01 -4.38 -11.22
C LEU A 103 10.40 -4.27 -10.55
N LEU A 104 11.45 -4.75 -11.22
CA LEU A 104 12.81 -4.67 -10.69
C LEU A 104 13.26 -3.22 -10.50
N ARG A 105 12.90 -2.30 -11.41
CA ARG A 105 13.18 -0.86 -11.24
C ARG A 105 12.43 -0.27 -10.05
N ARG A 106 11.17 -0.66 -9.82
CA ARG A 106 10.42 -0.27 -8.62
C ARG A 106 11.09 -0.80 -7.34
N HIS A 107 11.52 -2.06 -7.33
CA HIS A 107 12.24 -2.63 -6.19
C HIS A 107 13.60 -1.96 -5.96
N GLN A 108 14.32 -1.61 -7.02
CA GLN A 108 15.56 -0.83 -6.92
C GLN A 108 15.33 0.53 -6.28
N ARG A 109 14.27 1.24 -6.67
CA ARG A 109 13.85 2.47 -5.99
C ARG A 109 13.62 2.22 -4.49
N TYR A 110 12.83 1.21 -4.14
CA TYR A 110 12.56 0.89 -2.72
C TYR A 110 13.84 0.55 -1.95
N ALA A 111 14.80 -0.13 -2.57
CA ALA A 111 16.10 -0.38 -1.97
C ALA A 111 16.90 0.90 -1.73
N VAL A 112 16.86 1.88 -2.64
CA VAL A 112 17.48 3.20 -2.41
C VAL A 112 16.80 3.92 -1.26
N GLU A 113 15.47 3.96 -1.22
CA GLU A 113 14.70 4.60 -0.13
C GLU A 113 15.00 3.94 1.22
N ALA A 114 15.05 2.60 1.25
CA ALA A 114 15.39 1.83 2.44
C ALA A 114 16.82 2.08 2.90
N ALA A 115 17.79 2.15 1.98
CA ALA A 115 19.18 2.46 2.30
C ALA A 115 19.36 3.90 2.83
N ILE A 116 18.57 4.86 2.34
CA ILE A 116 18.55 6.22 2.91
C ILE A 116 18.01 6.18 4.34
N GLY A 117 16.89 5.49 4.57
CA GLY A 117 16.13 5.45 5.83
C GLY A 117 16.75 4.66 6.98
N THR A 118 17.97 4.13 6.84
CA THR A 118 18.66 3.40 7.92
C THR A 118 20.14 3.74 8.02
N PRO A 119 20.72 3.91 9.23
CA PRO A 119 22.16 4.07 9.40
C PRO A 119 22.95 2.75 9.25
N ARG A 120 22.26 1.59 9.11
CA ARG A 120 22.88 0.25 9.04
C ARG A 120 23.76 0.05 7.82
N PHE A 121 23.41 0.68 6.70
CA PHE A 121 24.21 0.66 5.48
C PHE A 121 25.01 1.95 5.36
N GLY A 122 26.23 1.90 4.84
CA GLY A 122 26.97 3.10 4.48
C GLY A 122 26.26 3.90 3.39
N VAL A 123 26.40 5.23 3.40
CA VAL A 123 25.79 6.13 2.41
C VAL A 123 26.15 5.76 0.97
N ASP A 124 27.34 5.20 0.76
CA ASP A 124 27.80 4.76 -0.57
C ASP A 124 26.98 3.59 -1.13
N THR A 125 26.31 2.80 -0.28
CA THR A 125 25.36 1.77 -0.73
C THR A 125 24.14 2.41 -1.39
N ALA A 126 23.60 3.48 -0.79
CA ALA A 126 22.49 4.22 -1.38
C ALA A 126 22.90 4.91 -2.69
N ARG A 127 24.11 5.52 -2.73
CA ARG A 127 24.67 6.14 -3.94
C ARG A 127 24.85 5.11 -5.07
N ALA A 128 25.46 3.97 -4.79
CA ALA A 128 25.70 2.93 -5.78
C ALA A 128 24.40 2.37 -6.37
N LEU A 129 23.39 2.10 -5.53
CA LEU A 129 22.07 1.66 -6.00
C LEU A 129 21.37 2.72 -6.86
N LEU A 130 21.51 4.01 -6.49
CA LEU A 130 20.93 5.13 -7.22
C LEU A 130 21.65 5.39 -8.56
N ASP A 131 22.97 5.26 -8.60
CA ASP A 131 23.74 5.43 -9.83
C ASP A 131 23.51 4.25 -10.80
N ASP A 132 23.36 3.03 -10.29
CA ASP A 132 22.92 1.89 -11.11
C ASP A 132 21.51 2.13 -11.69
N LEU A 133 20.57 2.65 -10.90
CA LEU A 133 19.23 3.00 -11.39
C LEU A 133 19.33 4.08 -12.49
N ALA A 134 20.14 5.11 -12.25
CA ALA A 134 20.41 6.17 -13.21
C ALA A 134 21.03 5.66 -14.52
N GLY A 135 21.88 4.64 -14.46
CA GLY A 135 22.43 3.96 -15.65
C GLY A 135 21.36 3.25 -16.47
N ARG A 136 20.31 2.72 -15.81
CA ARG A 136 19.23 1.95 -16.44
C ARG A 136 18.06 2.80 -16.95
N THR A 137 17.70 3.87 -16.25
CA THR A 137 16.54 4.73 -16.59
C THR A 137 16.91 6.09 -17.16
N GLY A 138 18.19 6.45 -17.10
CA GLY A 138 18.69 7.78 -17.44
C GLY A 138 18.84 8.68 -16.23
N ALA A 139 19.94 9.44 -16.22
CA ALA A 139 20.37 10.23 -15.07
C ALA A 139 19.42 11.37 -14.66
N GLN A 140 18.55 11.81 -15.56
CA GLN A 140 17.58 12.90 -15.33
C GLN A 140 16.12 12.39 -15.31
N SER A 141 15.92 11.06 -15.23
CA SER A 141 14.58 10.49 -15.11
C SER A 141 13.91 10.90 -13.80
N GLY A 142 12.57 10.99 -13.80
CA GLY A 142 11.79 11.41 -12.62
C GLY A 142 12.10 10.63 -11.34
N PRO A 143 12.13 9.27 -11.36
CA PRO A 143 12.48 8.48 -10.17
C PRO A 143 13.88 8.81 -9.64
N VAL A 144 14.85 8.98 -10.53
CA VAL A 144 16.25 9.25 -10.18
C VAL A 144 16.40 10.66 -9.62
N ALA A 145 15.77 11.65 -10.25
CA ALA A 145 15.78 13.03 -9.77
C ALA A 145 15.17 13.13 -8.37
N GLN A 146 14.05 12.45 -8.12
CA GLN A 146 13.44 12.38 -6.79
C GLN A 146 14.38 11.76 -5.75
N LEU A 147 15.01 10.63 -6.05
CA LEU A 147 15.91 9.95 -5.12
C LEU A 147 17.18 10.75 -4.85
N ARG A 148 17.72 11.44 -5.86
CA ARG A 148 18.86 12.37 -5.69
C ARG A 148 18.48 13.58 -4.83
N CYS A 149 17.29 14.14 -5.04
CA CYS A 149 16.75 15.19 -4.18
C CYS A 149 16.67 14.71 -2.73
N ARG A 150 16.04 13.56 -2.48
CA ARG A 150 15.89 12.98 -1.15
C ARG A 150 17.23 12.66 -0.49
N LEU A 151 18.19 12.12 -1.23
CA LEU A 151 19.53 11.82 -0.69
C LEU A 151 20.28 13.10 -0.33
N ALA A 152 20.24 14.12 -1.18
CA ALA A 152 20.89 15.40 -0.91
C ALA A 152 20.28 16.11 0.30
N ASP A 153 18.94 16.13 0.41
CA ASP A 153 18.22 16.63 1.58
C ASP A 153 18.64 15.89 2.85
N HIS A 154 18.67 14.55 2.80
CA HIS A 154 19.10 13.71 3.93
C HIS A 154 20.53 14.00 4.40
N LEU A 155 21.42 14.42 3.49
CA LEU A 155 22.80 14.78 3.78
C LEU A 155 22.97 16.22 4.25
N GLY A 156 21.94 17.06 4.09
CA GLY A 156 21.98 18.50 4.38
C GLY A 156 22.55 19.36 3.26
N ASP A 157 22.65 18.83 2.04
CA ASP A 157 23.06 19.58 0.84
C ASP A 157 21.81 20.15 0.13
N GLU A 158 21.22 21.17 0.76
CA GLU A 158 20.01 21.83 0.25
C GLU A 158 20.17 22.38 -1.19
N PRO A 159 21.30 23.02 -1.58
CA PRO A 159 21.48 23.47 -2.96
C PRO A 159 21.36 22.34 -3.99
N THR A 160 21.99 21.20 -3.73
CA THR A 160 21.88 20.01 -4.59
C THR A 160 20.46 19.44 -4.54
N ALA A 161 19.83 19.39 -3.36
CA ALA A 161 18.46 18.89 -3.21
C ALA A 161 17.46 19.73 -4.01
N ARG A 162 17.53 21.07 -3.94
CA ARG A 162 16.69 21.99 -4.71
C ARG A 162 16.92 21.90 -6.21
N HIS A 163 18.17 21.69 -6.65
CA HIS A 163 18.45 21.44 -8.06
C HIS A 163 17.70 20.21 -8.58
N TRP A 164 17.83 19.07 -7.89
CA TRP A 164 17.14 17.84 -8.27
C TRP A 164 15.63 17.91 -8.08
N TYR A 165 15.14 18.69 -7.11
CA TYR A 165 13.72 18.99 -6.96
C TYR A 165 13.15 19.67 -8.22
N ALA A 166 13.86 20.66 -8.76
CA ALA A 166 13.44 21.33 -10.00
C ALA A 166 13.40 20.37 -11.19
N VAL A 167 14.43 19.51 -11.33
CA VAL A 167 14.45 18.44 -12.35
C VAL A 167 13.26 17.50 -12.17
N TRP A 168 13.01 17.06 -10.94
CA TRP A 168 11.91 16.14 -10.62
C TRP A 168 10.54 16.74 -10.94
N CYS A 169 10.32 18.02 -10.62
CA CYS A 169 9.06 18.71 -10.94
C CYS A 169 8.83 18.85 -12.46
N ALA A 170 9.91 18.92 -13.25
CA ALA A 170 9.83 19.02 -14.70
C ALA A 170 9.81 17.65 -15.41
N ALA A 171 10.02 16.55 -14.68
CA ALA A 171 10.12 15.22 -15.26
C ALA A 171 8.76 14.69 -15.73
N ALA A 172 8.76 13.91 -16.82
CA ALA A 172 7.58 13.21 -17.28
C ALA A 172 7.11 12.16 -16.24
N PRO A 173 5.79 11.87 -16.18
CA PRO A 173 5.27 10.79 -15.35
C PRO A 173 5.94 9.46 -15.68
N ASP A 174 6.38 8.74 -14.66
CA ASP A 174 7.00 7.43 -14.78
C ASP A 174 6.31 6.47 -13.80
N PRO A 175 5.73 5.35 -14.26
CA PRO A 175 5.09 4.37 -13.38
C PRO A 175 6.02 3.79 -12.29
N THR A 176 7.34 3.89 -12.48
CA THR A 176 8.35 3.46 -11.50
C THR A 176 8.70 4.55 -10.47
N ALA A 177 8.20 5.78 -10.64
CA ALA A 177 8.40 6.90 -9.69
C ALA A 177 7.50 6.80 -8.44
N GLY A 178 6.69 5.75 -8.33
CA GLY A 178 5.67 5.59 -7.29
C GLY A 178 4.36 6.29 -7.66
N CYS A 179 3.40 6.30 -6.72
CA CYS A 179 2.07 6.87 -6.96
C CYS A 179 2.15 8.35 -7.40
N PRO A 180 1.64 8.73 -8.59
CA PRO A 180 1.58 10.13 -9.03
C PRO A 180 0.68 10.99 -8.16
N GLY A 181 -0.42 10.45 -7.63
CA GLY A 181 -1.32 11.19 -6.75
C GLY A 181 -0.69 11.56 -5.39
N CYS A 182 0.32 10.81 -4.94
CA CYS A 182 1.10 11.15 -3.76
C CYS A 182 2.26 12.13 -4.02
N LEU A 183 2.49 12.51 -5.27
CA LEU A 183 3.56 13.44 -5.65
C LEU A 183 3.45 14.80 -4.93
N PRO A 184 2.27 15.48 -4.92
CA PRO A 184 2.15 16.79 -4.30
C PRO A 184 2.48 16.79 -2.80
N ALA A 185 2.07 15.74 -2.08
CA ALA A 185 2.37 15.60 -0.66
C ALA A 185 3.88 15.46 -0.40
N ARG A 186 4.57 14.60 -1.16
CA ARG A 186 6.04 14.42 -1.03
C ARG A 186 6.83 15.69 -1.37
N GLN A 187 6.36 16.46 -2.35
CA GLN A 187 6.97 17.74 -2.72
C GLN A 187 6.75 18.80 -1.63
N ALA A 188 5.52 18.89 -1.10
CA ALA A 188 5.19 19.81 -0.02
C ALA A 188 5.97 19.51 1.27
N GLU A 189 6.20 18.23 1.60
CA GLU A 189 7.03 17.82 2.75
C GLU A 189 8.46 18.39 2.66
N LEU A 190 9.10 18.31 1.49
CA LEU A 190 10.44 18.87 1.26
C LEU A 190 10.45 20.40 1.35
N LEU A 191 9.51 21.07 0.68
CA LEU A 191 9.38 22.53 0.74
C LEU A 191 9.17 23.03 2.16
N ALA A 192 8.30 22.36 2.94
CA ALA A 192 8.08 22.66 4.34
C ALA A 192 9.33 22.44 5.21
N GLY A 193 10.15 21.43 4.86
CA GLY A 193 11.44 21.15 5.48
C GLY A 193 12.47 22.27 5.26
N TRP A 194 12.45 22.90 4.08
CA TRP A 194 13.30 24.06 3.75
C TRP A 194 12.72 25.41 4.18
N GLY A 195 11.55 25.41 4.84
CA GLY A 195 10.89 26.63 5.32
C GLY A 195 10.04 27.37 4.27
N ASP A 196 9.84 26.79 3.08
CA ASP A 196 9.02 27.35 2.01
C ASP A 196 7.52 27.01 2.21
N ASP A 197 6.96 27.36 3.37
CA ASP A 197 5.61 26.94 3.78
C ASP A 197 4.51 27.39 2.80
N THR A 198 4.64 28.57 2.19
CA THR A 198 3.71 29.06 1.16
C THR A 198 3.73 28.18 -0.08
N ALA A 199 4.93 27.82 -0.57
CA ALA A 199 5.08 26.96 -1.73
C ALA A 199 4.57 25.54 -1.44
N ALA A 200 4.82 25.03 -0.23
CA ALA A 200 4.26 23.76 0.22
C ALA A 200 2.72 23.78 0.17
N CYS A 201 2.09 24.84 0.68
CA CYS A 201 0.63 25.00 0.63
C CYS A 201 0.07 25.05 -0.80
N GLU A 202 0.71 25.78 -1.71
CA GLU A 202 0.27 25.86 -3.10
C GLU A 202 0.44 24.53 -3.84
N THR A 203 1.52 23.79 -3.55
CA THR A 203 1.78 22.48 -4.13
C THR A 203 0.66 21.47 -3.81
N LEU A 204 0.04 21.59 -2.63
CA LEU A 204 -1.05 20.69 -2.21
C LEU A 204 -2.40 20.98 -2.87
N ARG A 205 -2.58 22.13 -3.55
CA ARG A 205 -3.89 22.54 -4.09
C ARG A 205 -4.57 21.49 -4.99
N PRO A 206 -3.88 20.85 -5.96
CA PRO A 206 -4.54 19.87 -6.83
C PRO A 206 -5.22 18.73 -6.06
N VAL A 207 -4.63 18.29 -4.94
CA VAL A 207 -5.23 17.26 -4.09
C VAL A 207 -6.45 17.80 -3.35
N LEU A 208 -6.34 19.02 -2.81
CA LEU A 208 -7.39 19.65 -2.02
C LEU A 208 -8.60 20.07 -2.86
N ASP A 209 -8.37 20.33 -4.15
CA ASP A 209 -9.39 20.65 -5.14
C ASP A 209 -10.03 19.39 -5.75
N GLY A 210 -9.62 18.19 -5.31
CA GLY A 210 -10.16 16.91 -5.78
C GLY A 210 -9.69 16.47 -7.17
N ALA A 211 -8.62 17.09 -7.71
CA ALA A 211 -8.09 16.78 -9.04
C ALA A 211 -7.13 15.58 -9.06
N VAL A 212 -6.95 14.90 -7.92
CA VAL A 212 -6.03 13.77 -7.76
C VAL A 212 -6.81 12.53 -7.35
N ASP A 213 -6.67 11.49 -8.16
CA ASP A 213 -7.19 10.15 -7.87
C ASP A 213 -6.09 9.30 -7.23
N CYS A 214 -6.20 9.07 -5.93
CA CYS A 214 -5.30 8.22 -5.16
C CYS A 214 -5.95 7.89 -3.81
N THR A 215 -5.89 6.62 -3.42
CA THR A 215 -6.49 6.16 -2.16
C THR A 215 -5.84 6.77 -0.92
N ASP A 216 -4.56 7.13 -0.92
CA ASP A 216 -3.88 7.81 0.21
C ASP A 216 -4.26 9.30 0.33
N GLN A 217 -4.94 9.85 -0.68
CA GLN A 217 -5.34 11.24 -0.72
C GLN A 217 -6.82 11.40 -0.33
N PRO A 218 -7.17 12.50 0.35
CA PRO A 218 -6.33 13.65 0.68
C PRO A 218 -5.59 13.54 2.01
N GLU A 219 -5.73 12.46 2.79
CA GLU A 219 -5.20 12.40 4.17
C GLU A 219 -3.68 12.60 4.23
N ARG A 220 -2.92 12.07 3.27
CA ARG A 220 -1.47 12.32 3.19
C ARG A 220 -1.16 13.80 2.92
N ALA A 221 -1.84 14.43 1.97
CA ALA A 221 -1.69 15.88 1.71
C ALA A 221 -2.07 16.73 2.93
N LEU A 222 -3.12 16.33 3.65
CA LEU A 222 -3.54 17.00 4.88
C LEU A 222 -2.46 16.90 5.97
N ALA A 223 -1.80 15.75 6.14
CA ALA A 223 -0.67 15.61 7.05
C ALA A 223 0.54 16.47 6.63
N ALA A 224 0.89 16.48 5.34
CA ALA A 224 1.97 17.30 4.80
C ALA A 224 1.73 18.81 5.00
N GLY A 225 0.47 19.25 4.97
CA GLY A 225 0.10 20.65 5.14
C GLY A 225 -0.03 21.14 6.59
N LEU A 226 0.00 20.26 7.60
CA LEU A 226 -0.26 20.64 9.00
C LEU A 226 0.64 21.79 9.48
N LEU A 227 1.95 21.60 9.41
CA LEU A 227 2.92 22.59 9.88
C LEU A 227 2.98 23.83 8.98
N PRO A 228 2.99 23.70 7.62
CA PRO A 228 2.89 24.85 6.75
C PRO A 228 1.68 25.73 7.02
N TRP A 229 0.48 25.16 7.16
CA TRP A 229 -0.74 25.92 7.45
C TRP A 229 -0.68 26.63 8.80
N LEU A 230 -0.09 26.02 9.83
CA LEU A 230 0.14 26.71 11.10
C LEU A 230 1.05 27.93 10.92
N ARG A 231 2.18 27.77 10.23
CA ARG A 231 3.19 28.83 10.07
C ARG A 231 2.73 29.99 9.19
N VAL A 232 1.90 29.74 8.18
CA VAL A 232 1.28 30.80 7.35
C VAL A 232 -0.02 31.38 7.94
N GLY A 233 -0.35 31.04 9.19
CA GLY A 233 -1.51 31.62 9.90
C GLY A 233 -2.87 31.02 9.53
N ARG A 234 -2.91 29.88 8.83
CA ARG A 234 -4.14 29.13 8.47
C ARG A 234 -4.50 28.08 9.53
N ALA A 235 -4.52 28.49 10.81
CA ALA A 235 -4.68 27.60 11.97
C ALA A 235 -5.94 26.73 11.92
N GLN A 236 -7.10 27.30 11.55
CA GLN A 236 -8.37 26.56 11.42
C GLN A 236 -8.26 25.38 10.45
N ARG A 237 -7.60 25.60 9.30
CA ARG A 237 -7.39 24.55 8.28
C ARG A 237 -6.49 23.45 8.82
N ALA A 238 -5.43 23.81 9.54
CA ALA A 238 -4.52 22.85 10.16
C ALA A 238 -5.24 21.98 11.20
N GLY A 239 -6.12 22.57 12.02
CA GLY A 239 -6.95 21.81 12.98
C GLY A 239 -7.90 20.82 12.31
N GLN A 240 -8.62 21.26 11.26
CA GLN A 240 -9.49 20.39 10.48
C GLN A 240 -8.72 19.25 9.79
N ALA A 241 -7.58 19.58 9.18
CA ALA A 241 -6.70 18.62 8.55
C ALA A 241 -6.18 17.57 9.54
N HIS A 242 -5.78 18.01 10.74
CA HIS A 242 -5.29 17.11 11.78
C HIS A 242 -6.33 16.07 12.18
N VAL A 243 -7.55 16.50 12.51
CA VAL A 243 -8.62 15.60 12.95
C VAL A 243 -8.99 14.62 11.83
N ARG A 244 -9.19 15.10 10.60
CA ARG A 244 -9.54 14.23 9.46
C ARG A 244 -8.44 13.22 9.16
N ALA A 245 -7.21 13.67 8.97
CA ALA A 245 -6.12 12.80 8.55
C ALA A 245 -5.73 11.79 9.64
N TYR A 246 -5.76 12.21 10.92
CA TYR A 246 -5.39 11.31 12.02
C TYR A 246 -6.33 10.12 12.15
N ARG A 247 -7.64 10.29 11.89
CA ARG A 247 -8.62 9.18 11.95
C ARG A 247 -8.23 8.00 11.07
N ARG A 248 -7.66 8.27 9.89
CA ARG A 248 -7.10 7.23 9.00
C ARG A 248 -5.73 6.76 9.49
N HIS A 249 -4.80 7.69 9.67
CA HIS A 249 -3.39 7.37 9.96
C HIS A 249 -3.20 6.57 11.25
N ARG A 250 -4.10 6.73 12.24
CA ARG A 250 -4.04 5.97 13.49
C ARG A 250 -4.26 4.46 13.33
N ARG A 251 -4.88 4.01 12.23
CA ARG A 251 -5.16 2.60 11.92
C ARG A 251 -4.24 2.04 10.83
N GLU A 252 -3.72 2.91 9.95
CA GLU A 252 -2.91 2.50 8.81
C GLU A 252 -1.43 2.26 9.19
N PRO A 253 -0.86 1.05 8.97
CA PRO A 253 0.55 0.78 9.28
C PRO A 253 1.52 1.63 8.45
N GLY A 254 1.20 1.88 7.18
CA GLY A 254 2.00 2.69 6.25
C GLY A 254 2.08 4.17 6.62
N ALA A 255 1.15 4.67 7.45
CA ALA A 255 1.10 6.06 7.86
C ALA A 255 2.03 6.40 9.04
N PHE A 256 2.80 5.44 9.58
CA PHE A 256 3.71 5.70 10.71
C PHE A 256 4.63 6.91 10.51
N PRO A 257 5.26 7.13 9.33
CA PRO A 257 6.09 8.33 9.10
C PRO A 257 5.31 9.65 9.21
N LEU A 258 4.00 9.63 8.97
CA LEU A 258 3.15 10.83 9.00
C LEU A 258 2.77 11.25 10.44
N LEU A 259 2.91 10.34 11.42
CA LEU A 259 2.51 10.58 12.81
C LEU A 259 3.37 11.67 13.48
N ALA A 260 4.62 11.84 13.06
CA ALA A 260 5.50 12.90 13.59
C ALA A 260 4.91 14.30 13.30
N ALA A 261 4.29 14.50 12.13
CA ALA A 261 3.62 15.76 11.79
C ALA A 261 2.39 16.03 12.70
N HIS A 262 1.61 14.99 13.03
CA HIS A 262 0.50 15.11 13.96
C HIS A 262 0.95 15.46 15.38
N LEU A 263 2.01 14.81 15.88
CA LEU A 263 2.56 15.09 17.21
C LEU A 263 3.13 16.52 17.29
N ARG A 264 3.90 16.95 16.27
CA ARG A 264 4.39 18.33 16.20
C ARG A 264 3.25 19.34 16.10
N PHE A 265 2.23 19.06 15.29
CA PHE A 265 1.02 19.90 15.25
C PHE A 265 0.38 20.02 16.64
N CYS A 266 0.24 18.93 17.40
CA CYS A 266 -0.32 18.98 18.75
C CYS A 266 0.55 19.83 19.70
N ALA A 267 1.87 19.69 19.66
CA ALA A 267 2.77 20.50 20.47
C ALA A 267 2.67 21.99 20.11
N LEU A 268 2.73 22.34 18.83
CA LEU A 268 2.77 23.73 18.36
C LEU A 268 1.40 24.42 18.39
N GLY A 269 0.33 23.65 18.22
CA GLY A 269 -1.06 24.12 18.22
C GLY A 269 -1.67 24.27 19.61
N GLY A 270 -0.94 23.92 20.68
CA GLY A 270 -1.40 24.06 22.06
C GLY A 270 -2.25 22.89 22.57
N HIS A 271 -2.04 21.68 22.05
CA HIS A 271 -2.82 20.48 22.39
C HIS A 271 -1.96 19.37 23.06
N PRO A 272 -1.34 19.62 24.22
CA PRO A 272 -0.45 18.64 24.86
C PRO A 272 -1.17 17.34 25.22
N GLU A 273 -2.41 17.40 25.71
CA GLU A 273 -3.18 16.20 26.09
C GLU A 273 -3.52 15.33 24.88
N ARG A 274 -3.95 15.93 23.77
CA ARG A 274 -4.19 15.20 22.51
C ARG A 274 -2.90 14.59 21.98
N GLY A 275 -1.80 15.35 22.01
CA GLY A 275 -0.47 14.84 21.66
C GLY A 275 -0.08 13.61 22.48
N LEU A 276 -0.30 13.64 23.80
CA LEU A 276 -0.04 12.50 24.69
C LEU A 276 -0.95 11.30 24.40
N ALA A 277 -2.22 11.53 24.06
CA ALA A 277 -3.15 10.47 23.68
C ALA A 277 -2.66 9.76 22.40
N ILE A 278 -2.33 10.54 21.36
CA ILE A 278 -1.76 10.03 20.11
C ILE A 278 -0.45 9.28 20.37
N LEU A 279 0.46 9.87 21.15
CA LEU A 279 1.74 9.26 21.49
C LEU A 279 1.54 7.92 22.19
N THR A 280 0.65 7.87 23.18
CA THR A 280 0.35 6.65 23.95
C THR A 280 -0.25 5.55 23.06
N GLU A 281 -1.20 5.92 22.20
CA GLU A 281 -1.84 4.98 21.27
C GLU A 281 -0.83 4.37 20.28
N GLN A 282 0.09 5.18 19.79
CA GLN A 282 1.00 4.81 18.71
C GLN A 282 2.35 4.28 19.21
N LEU A 283 2.65 4.41 20.51
CA LEU A 283 3.91 3.95 21.13
C LEU A 283 4.26 2.48 20.84
N PRO A 284 3.30 1.52 20.82
CA PRO A 284 3.61 0.12 20.47
C PRO A 284 4.17 -0.07 19.06
N ARG A 285 4.01 0.91 18.15
CA ARG A 285 4.57 0.79 16.79
C ARG A 285 6.09 0.99 16.74
N LEU A 286 6.70 1.58 17.78
CA LEU A 286 8.16 1.68 17.89
C LEU A 286 8.84 0.33 18.14
N ASP A 287 8.07 -0.68 18.52
CA ASP A 287 8.57 -2.03 18.75
C ASP A 287 8.82 -2.80 17.43
N HIS A 288 8.14 -2.42 16.34
CA HIS A 288 8.33 -2.97 15.00
C HIS A 288 8.32 -1.83 13.97
N PRO A 289 9.35 -0.97 13.97
CA PRO A 289 9.36 0.22 13.14
C PRO A 289 9.57 -0.11 11.66
N ASN A 290 8.96 0.71 10.79
CA ASN A 290 9.13 0.60 9.33
C ASN A 290 10.57 0.92 8.87
N ASP A 291 11.18 1.92 9.50
CA ASP A 291 12.56 2.35 9.23
C ASP A 291 13.09 3.23 10.38
N ASP A 292 14.41 3.37 10.45
CA ASP A 292 15.08 4.07 11.54
C ASP A 292 14.90 5.60 11.44
N LEU A 293 14.74 6.15 10.23
CA LEU A 293 14.49 7.58 10.02
C LEU A 293 13.11 7.99 10.57
N SER A 294 12.06 7.24 10.22
CA SER A 294 10.71 7.46 10.75
C SER A 294 10.65 7.28 12.27
N THR A 295 11.42 6.33 12.80
CA THR A 295 11.58 6.11 14.26
C THR A 295 12.18 7.33 14.94
N MET A 296 13.26 7.87 14.36
CA MET A 296 13.94 9.07 14.85
C MET A 296 12.99 10.28 14.86
N GLU A 297 12.25 10.49 13.78
CA GLU A 297 11.31 11.60 13.64
C GLU A 297 10.11 11.48 14.60
N PHE A 298 9.52 10.29 14.73
CA PHE A 298 8.45 10.03 15.69
C PHE A 298 8.93 10.25 17.13
N ALA A 299 10.12 9.73 17.48
CA ALA A 299 10.67 9.88 18.81
C ALA A 299 10.99 11.35 19.15
N ALA A 300 11.52 12.12 18.19
CA ALA A 300 11.76 13.55 18.38
C ALA A 300 10.45 14.33 18.58
N ALA A 301 9.44 14.07 17.76
CA ALA A 301 8.13 14.70 17.89
C ALA A 301 7.43 14.31 19.21
N GLY A 302 7.55 13.05 19.64
CA GLY A 302 7.05 12.57 20.93
C GLY A 302 7.77 13.21 22.11
N ALA A 303 9.10 13.35 22.06
CA ALA A 303 9.87 14.06 23.08
C ALA A 303 9.46 15.53 23.19
N LEU A 304 9.21 16.20 22.06
CA LEU A 304 8.66 17.57 22.03
C LEU A 304 7.28 17.64 22.72
N VAL A 305 6.37 16.71 22.41
CA VAL A 305 5.05 16.63 23.07
C VAL A 305 5.19 16.43 24.57
N CYS A 306 6.07 15.52 25.02
CA CYS A 306 6.32 15.30 26.44
C CYS A 306 6.87 16.55 27.13
N ALA A 307 7.79 17.28 26.48
CA ALA A 307 8.33 18.53 27.02
C ALA A 307 7.24 19.61 27.19
N VAL A 308 6.43 19.85 26.15
CA VAL A 308 5.31 20.80 26.20
C VAL A 308 4.26 20.37 27.24
N ALA A 309 3.99 19.07 27.35
CA ALA A 309 3.06 18.57 28.36
C ALA A 309 3.60 18.71 29.79
N ALA A 310 4.91 18.52 30.00
CA ALA A 310 5.55 18.75 31.30
C ALA A 310 5.49 20.23 31.70
N GLU A 311 5.74 21.15 30.76
CA GLU A 311 5.56 22.60 30.96
C GLU A 311 4.09 22.96 31.31
N ALA A 312 3.13 22.21 30.77
CA ALA A 312 1.71 22.33 31.09
C ALA A 312 1.29 21.61 32.41
N GLY A 313 2.24 21.08 33.19
CA GLY A 313 1.96 20.41 34.47
C GLY A 313 1.52 18.95 34.37
N LEU A 314 1.65 18.31 33.20
CA LEU A 314 1.28 16.91 32.99
C LEU A 314 2.48 15.94 33.11
N GLY A 315 3.63 16.42 33.60
CA GLY A 315 4.88 15.66 33.65
C GLY A 315 4.79 14.35 34.44
N ASP A 316 4.02 14.33 35.54
CA ASP A 316 3.86 13.16 36.41
C ASP A 316 2.78 12.16 35.91
N ARG A 317 2.04 12.50 34.84
CA ARG A 317 0.99 11.64 34.29
C ARG A 317 1.60 10.33 33.80
N ARG A 318 1.01 9.20 34.17
CA ARG A 318 1.50 7.87 33.79
C ARG A 318 0.99 7.50 32.40
N VAL A 319 1.88 6.93 31.58
CA VAL A 319 1.59 6.45 30.22
C VAL A 319 1.83 4.95 30.15
N ARG A 320 0.82 4.18 29.77
CA ARG A 320 0.95 2.74 29.63
C ARG A 320 1.81 2.39 28.42
N ARG A 321 2.92 1.72 28.64
CA ARG A 321 3.78 1.14 27.60
C ARG A 321 3.72 -0.38 27.69
N PRO A 322 3.00 -1.07 26.77
CA PRO A 322 2.99 -2.52 26.72
C PRO A 322 4.40 -3.10 26.65
N GLY A 323 4.60 -4.26 27.28
CA GLY A 323 5.84 -5.02 27.13
C GLY A 323 5.96 -5.62 25.74
N LEU A 324 7.19 -5.83 25.27
CA LEU A 324 7.47 -6.50 24.00
C LEU A 324 8.67 -7.42 24.15
N GLY A 325 8.51 -8.70 23.82
CA GLY A 325 9.59 -9.68 23.90
C GLY A 325 10.18 -9.72 25.31
N SER A 326 11.46 -9.39 25.44
CA SER A 326 12.17 -9.31 26.72
C SER A 326 11.98 -7.98 27.47
N ARG A 327 11.39 -6.96 26.85
CA ARG A 327 11.13 -5.66 27.49
C ARG A 327 9.85 -5.75 28.34
N PRO A 328 9.93 -5.53 29.68
CA PRO A 328 8.75 -5.59 30.53
C PRO A 328 7.76 -4.47 30.20
N ALA A 329 6.48 -4.71 30.52
CA ALA A 329 5.50 -3.64 30.53
C ALA A 329 5.91 -2.57 31.57
N ALA A 330 5.71 -1.31 31.21
CA ALA A 330 6.07 -0.19 32.06
C ALA A 330 4.97 0.87 32.00
N GLU A 331 4.92 1.71 33.02
CA GLU A 331 4.01 2.86 33.04
C GLU A 331 4.80 4.13 33.31
N PRO A 332 5.81 4.52 32.51
CA PRO A 332 6.61 5.72 32.81
C PRO A 332 5.72 6.96 32.97
N ASP A 333 6.16 7.91 33.79
CA ASP A 333 5.60 9.26 33.73
C ASP A 333 6.02 9.96 32.43
N VAL A 334 5.28 11.01 32.06
CA VAL A 334 5.50 11.75 30.81
C VAL A 334 6.91 12.32 30.73
N ALA A 335 7.48 12.80 31.84
CA ALA A 335 8.84 13.34 31.87
C ALA A 335 9.89 12.26 31.58
N THR A 336 9.76 11.08 32.18
CA THR A 336 10.62 9.92 31.93
C THR A 336 10.47 9.42 30.49
N LEU A 337 9.23 9.28 29.99
CA LEU A 337 8.98 8.91 28.60
C LEU A 337 9.61 9.91 27.61
N GLY A 338 9.51 11.20 27.90
CA GLY A 338 10.14 12.26 27.10
C GLY A 338 11.66 12.11 27.04
N THR A 339 12.30 11.75 28.16
CA THR A 339 13.75 11.52 28.22
C THR A 339 14.17 10.29 27.41
N ASP A 340 13.40 9.20 27.49
CA ASP A 340 13.65 7.99 26.71
C ASP A 340 13.55 8.25 25.20
N LEU A 341 12.50 8.95 24.77
CA LEU A 341 12.26 9.31 23.37
C LEU A 341 13.33 10.29 22.85
N LEU A 342 13.76 11.24 23.68
CA LEU A 342 14.85 12.15 23.35
C LEU A 342 16.16 11.38 23.12
N THR A 343 16.47 10.41 23.97
CA THR A 343 17.67 9.58 23.86
C THR A 343 17.61 8.72 22.60
N LEU A 344 16.46 8.12 22.29
CA LEU A 344 16.26 7.36 21.06
C LEU A 344 16.46 8.24 19.81
N ALA A 345 15.81 9.41 19.77
CA ALA A 345 15.89 10.32 18.63
C ALA A 345 17.32 10.84 18.40
N THR A 346 17.99 11.30 19.46
CA THR A 346 19.35 11.84 19.37
C THR A 346 20.40 10.76 19.09
N GLY A 347 20.21 9.54 19.62
CA GLY A 347 21.06 8.39 19.30
C GLY A 347 20.97 7.97 17.83
N LEU A 348 19.76 7.94 17.26
CA LEU A 348 19.54 7.66 15.83
C LEU A 348 20.10 8.78 14.95
N ALA A 349 19.86 10.05 15.31
CA ALA A 349 20.41 11.20 14.60
C ALA A 349 21.94 11.17 14.56
N GLY A 350 22.59 10.91 15.70
CA GLY A 350 24.03 10.75 15.77
C GLY A 350 24.55 9.56 14.94
N SER A 351 23.79 8.48 14.84
CA SER A 351 24.14 7.32 14.00
C SER A 351 24.08 7.66 12.50
N PHE A 352 23.05 8.40 12.06
CA PHE A 352 22.98 8.90 10.69
C PHE A 352 24.09 9.89 10.37
N ASP A 353 24.39 10.81 11.29
CA ASP A 353 25.45 11.80 11.13
C ASP A 353 26.83 11.14 11.05
N ALA A 354 27.11 10.15 11.91
CA ALA A 354 28.32 9.34 11.83
C ALA A 354 28.43 8.59 10.51
N ARG A 355 27.32 8.02 10.00
CA ARG A 355 27.27 7.39 8.67
C ARG A 355 27.55 8.39 7.54
N ASN A 356 26.94 9.57 7.62
CA ASN A 356 26.93 10.57 6.56
C ASN A 356 28.21 11.41 6.51
N GLY A 357 28.92 11.53 7.64
CA GLY A 357 30.01 12.49 7.80
C GLY A 357 29.53 13.94 7.89
N THR A 358 28.27 14.17 8.30
CA THR A 358 27.66 15.50 8.45
C THR A 358 27.00 15.61 9.84
N GLY A 359 26.66 16.83 10.29
CA GLY A 359 25.88 17.06 11.52
C GLY A 359 24.41 17.39 11.26
N HIS A 360 23.91 17.06 10.06
CA HIS A 360 22.65 17.57 9.57
C HIS A 360 21.45 16.98 10.33
N GLN A 361 21.43 15.67 10.59
CA GLN A 361 20.30 15.03 11.24
C GLN A 361 20.19 15.47 12.69
N SER A 362 21.31 15.57 13.42
CA SER A 362 21.31 16.10 14.79
C SER A 362 20.85 17.56 14.83
N GLY A 363 21.31 18.40 13.90
CA GLY A 363 20.85 19.79 13.78
C GLY A 363 19.35 19.90 13.50
N ARG A 364 18.83 19.05 12.61
CA ARG A 364 17.40 18.99 12.26
C ARG A 364 16.54 18.57 13.45
N ILE A 365 16.92 17.51 14.16
CA ILE A 365 16.21 17.05 15.37
C ILE A 365 16.29 18.08 16.50
N ALA A 366 17.45 18.71 16.71
CA ALA A 366 17.60 19.79 17.67
C ALA A 366 16.68 20.98 17.33
N SER A 367 16.53 21.31 16.05
CA SER A 367 15.59 22.35 15.61
C SER A 367 14.14 22.01 15.93
N TRP A 368 13.71 20.75 15.80
CA TRP A 368 12.35 20.33 16.18
C TRP A 368 12.12 20.44 17.68
N LEU A 369 13.10 20.02 18.49
CA LEU A 369 13.03 20.07 19.95
C LEU A 369 13.08 21.51 20.51
N ALA A 370 13.61 22.45 19.73
CA ALA A 370 13.62 23.87 20.06
C ALA A 370 12.30 24.58 19.72
N GLU A 371 11.37 23.94 19.00
CA GLU A 371 10.08 24.54 18.68
C GLU A 371 9.24 24.79 19.95
N ARG A 372 8.36 25.79 19.89
CA ARG A 372 7.50 26.19 21.01
C ARG A 372 6.06 26.40 20.53
N PRO A 373 5.06 26.21 21.41
CA PRO A 373 3.67 26.53 21.09
C PRO A 373 3.54 27.95 20.55
N SER A 374 2.64 28.16 19.58
CA SER A 374 2.40 29.47 18.95
C SER A 374 1.78 30.51 19.91
N GLY A 375 1.38 30.09 21.12
CA GLY A 375 0.72 30.91 22.13
C GLY A 375 -0.79 31.10 21.91
N THR A 376 -1.30 30.79 20.71
CA THR A 376 -2.74 30.78 20.41
C THR A 376 -3.22 29.34 20.23
N LEU A 377 -4.22 28.94 21.00
CA LEU A 377 -4.81 27.61 20.88
C LEU A 377 -5.45 27.46 19.49
N VAL A 378 -5.01 26.46 18.74
CA VAL A 378 -5.56 26.17 17.42
C VAL A 378 -6.93 25.50 17.59
N PRO A 379 -8.00 26.03 16.97
CA PRO A 379 -9.31 25.41 17.05
C PRO A 379 -9.30 24.02 16.41
N LEU A 380 -9.81 23.01 17.14
CA LEU A 380 -10.10 21.69 16.62
C LEU A 380 -11.61 21.58 16.40
N PRO A 381 -12.07 20.99 15.27
CA PRO A 381 -13.48 20.66 15.12
C PRO A 381 -13.90 19.63 16.18
N ASP A 382 -15.16 19.66 16.59
CA ASP A 382 -15.72 18.60 17.43
C ASP A 382 -15.49 17.26 16.73
N GLU A 383 -14.90 16.32 17.46
CA GLU A 383 -14.74 14.95 17.00
C GLU A 383 -16.07 14.27 17.33
N PRO A 384 -16.99 14.03 16.37
CA PRO A 384 -18.12 13.17 16.62
C PRO A 384 -17.62 11.85 17.24
N PRO A 385 -18.41 11.21 18.13
CA PRO A 385 -18.07 9.88 18.61
C PRO A 385 -17.70 8.98 17.43
N ASP A 386 -16.86 7.97 17.65
CA ASP A 386 -16.63 6.88 16.67
C ASP A 386 -18.00 6.20 16.40
N GLU A 387 -18.84 6.82 15.58
CA GLU A 387 -20.02 6.24 14.99
C GLU A 387 -19.50 5.19 13.99
N PRO A 388 -20.10 3.99 13.94
CA PRO A 388 -19.81 3.06 12.86
C PRO A 388 -20.07 3.82 11.57
N ALA A 389 -19.03 4.00 10.76
CA ALA A 389 -19.01 4.92 9.62
C ALA A 389 -20.32 4.85 8.81
N GLU A 390 -21.18 5.85 8.98
CA GLU A 390 -22.25 6.12 8.04
C GLU A 390 -21.59 6.85 6.86
N ASP A 391 -21.35 6.09 5.79
CA ASP A 391 -20.84 6.55 4.50
C ASP A 391 -21.87 7.52 3.87
N ASP A 392 -21.78 8.82 4.19
CA ASP A 392 -22.60 9.89 3.58
C ASP A 392 -21.77 10.86 2.70
N ASP A 393 -20.51 10.53 2.43
CA ASP A 393 -19.76 11.06 1.27
C ASP A 393 -19.89 10.06 0.11
N PRO A 394 -20.02 10.51 -1.16
CA PRO A 394 -20.06 9.61 -2.30
C PRO A 394 -18.79 8.75 -2.32
N PRO A 395 -18.88 7.42 -2.24
CA PRO A 395 -17.73 6.57 -1.94
C PRO A 395 -16.71 6.62 -3.07
N LEU A 396 -15.47 6.97 -2.71
CA LEU A 396 -14.30 6.76 -3.56
C LEU A 396 -14.20 5.25 -3.88
N ALA A 397 -14.09 4.91 -5.16
CA ALA A 397 -13.92 3.53 -5.58
C ALA A 397 -12.61 2.96 -4.97
N PRO A 398 -12.63 1.77 -4.34
CA PRO A 398 -11.44 1.16 -3.78
C PRO A 398 -10.38 0.91 -4.88
N ALA A 399 -9.09 1.07 -4.56
CA ALA A 399 -8.01 0.75 -5.49
C ALA A 399 -8.06 -0.73 -5.89
N VAL A 400 -7.59 -1.04 -7.11
CA VAL A 400 -7.75 -2.35 -7.76
C VAL A 400 -7.32 -3.56 -6.90
N ASP A 401 -6.35 -3.36 -6.01
CA ASP A 401 -5.78 -4.39 -5.12
C ASP A 401 -6.06 -4.14 -3.63
N GLU A 402 -6.87 -3.14 -3.28
CA GLU A 402 -7.22 -2.84 -1.89
C GLU A 402 -8.40 -3.69 -1.44
N LEU A 403 -8.25 -4.36 -0.30
CA LEU A 403 -9.29 -5.18 0.30
C LEU A 403 -10.38 -4.27 0.88
N ALA A 404 -11.58 -4.32 0.32
CA ALA A 404 -12.71 -3.53 0.76
C ALA A 404 -13.92 -4.42 1.10
N ALA A 405 -14.82 -3.94 1.96
CA ALA A 405 -16.10 -4.60 2.12
C ALA A 405 -16.84 -4.64 0.77
N LEU A 406 -17.55 -5.74 0.48
CA LEU A 406 -18.35 -5.83 -0.74
C LEU A 406 -19.36 -4.67 -0.75
N ARG A 407 -19.31 -3.85 -1.80
CA ARG A 407 -20.23 -2.73 -2.02
C ARG A 407 -20.89 -2.87 -3.38
N LEU A 408 -22.14 -2.41 -3.49
CA LEU A 408 -22.87 -2.35 -4.75
C LEU A 408 -22.10 -1.56 -5.82
N SER A 409 -21.48 -0.43 -5.45
CA SER A 409 -20.68 0.39 -6.34
C SER A 409 -19.49 -0.37 -6.95
N MET A 410 -18.82 -1.23 -6.17
CA MET A 410 -17.71 -2.04 -6.69
C MET A 410 -18.19 -3.04 -7.75
N LEU A 411 -19.37 -3.62 -7.55
CA LEU A 411 -19.98 -4.53 -8.50
C LEU A 411 -20.39 -3.80 -9.79
N THR A 412 -21.03 -2.63 -9.68
CA THR A 412 -21.39 -1.83 -10.85
C THR A 412 -20.17 -1.33 -11.61
N ASP A 413 -19.10 -0.94 -10.91
CA ASP A 413 -17.84 -0.52 -11.54
C ASP A 413 -17.17 -1.67 -12.32
N VAL A 414 -17.24 -2.91 -11.80
CA VAL A 414 -16.76 -4.10 -12.52
C VAL A 414 -17.54 -4.30 -13.81
N LEU A 415 -18.86 -4.17 -13.75
CA LEU A 415 -19.75 -4.34 -14.91
C LEU A 415 -19.56 -3.21 -15.94
N ASP A 416 -19.41 -1.97 -15.48
CA ASP A 416 -19.11 -0.82 -16.33
C ASP A 416 -17.78 -0.99 -17.07
N ARG A 417 -16.73 -1.45 -16.38
CA ARG A 417 -15.42 -1.76 -17.01
C ARG A 417 -15.50 -2.87 -18.03
N ARG A 418 -16.40 -3.85 -17.83
CA ARG A 418 -16.67 -4.91 -18.79
C ARG A 418 -17.50 -4.44 -19.99
N GLY A 419 -18.10 -3.25 -19.90
CA GLY A 419 -19.05 -2.74 -20.89
C GLY A 419 -20.38 -3.48 -20.86
N ASP A 420 -20.72 -4.10 -19.73
CA ASP A 420 -21.96 -4.86 -19.57
C ASP A 420 -23.15 -3.91 -19.39
N VAL A 421 -24.29 -4.26 -19.99
CA VAL A 421 -25.54 -3.49 -19.82
C VAL A 421 -26.36 -4.12 -18.70
N TYR A 422 -26.63 -3.34 -17.65
CA TYR A 422 -27.41 -3.77 -16.49
C TYR A 422 -28.37 -2.69 -16.01
N ALA A 423 -29.31 -3.08 -15.16
CA ALA A 423 -30.18 -2.20 -14.39
C ALA A 423 -30.04 -2.54 -12.89
N VAL A 424 -30.19 -1.53 -12.03
CA VAL A 424 -30.22 -1.70 -10.58
C VAL A 424 -31.63 -1.42 -10.08
N ASP A 425 -32.22 -2.35 -9.33
CA ASP A 425 -33.55 -2.16 -8.75
C ASP A 425 -33.51 -1.40 -7.41
N ALA A 426 -34.69 -1.05 -6.88
CA ALA A 426 -34.83 -0.32 -5.62
C ALA A 426 -34.30 -1.10 -4.39
N GLY A 427 -34.08 -2.41 -4.51
CA GLY A 427 -33.49 -3.26 -3.48
C GLY A 427 -31.97 -3.45 -3.64
N GLY A 428 -31.32 -2.73 -4.56
CA GLY A 428 -29.89 -2.85 -4.83
C GLY A 428 -29.50 -4.13 -5.57
N VAL A 429 -30.45 -4.81 -6.23
CA VAL A 429 -30.16 -5.97 -7.07
C VAL A 429 -29.74 -5.51 -8.45
N VAL A 430 -28.57 -5.97 -8.90
CA VAL A 430 -28.07 -5.70 -10.25
C VAL A 430 -28.54 -6.80 -11.18
N VAL A 431 -29.26 -6.44 -12.23
CA VAL A 431 -29.81 -7.37 -13.23
C VAL A 431 -29.26 -7.02 -14.60
N GLY A 432 -28.58 -7.98 -15.23
CA GLY A 432 -28.12 -7.86 -16.61
C GLY A 432 -28.53 -9.06 -17.46
N ARG A 433 -28.43 -8.89 -18.78
CA ARG A 433 -28.69 -9.95 -19.75
C ARG A 433 -27.43 -10.20 -20.58
N TRP A 434 -26.94 -11.43 -20.53
CA TRP A 434 -25.81 -11.92 -21.31
C TRP A 434 -26.27 -13.08 -22.18
N HIS A 435 -26.50 -12.84 -23.47
CA HIS A 435 -27.04 -13.83 -24.40
C HIS A 435 -28.37 -14.44 -23.90
N GLU A 436 -28.39 -15.76 -23.65
CA GLU A 436 -29.52 -16.53 -23.14
C GLU A 436 -29.60 -16.53 -21.60
N ALA A 437 -28.63 -15.92 -20.90
CA ALA A 437 -28.60 -15.82 -19.46
C ALA A 437 -29.10 -14.45 -18.98
N VAL A 438 -30.05 -14.47 -18.05
CA VAL A 438 -30.36 -13.30 -17.20
C VAL A 438 -29.71 -13.53 -15.85
N ILE A 439 -28.77 -12.69 -15.46
CA ILE A 439 -28.03 -12.85 -14.20
C ILE A 439 -28.38 -11.72 -13.25
N GLN A 440 -28.73 -12.10 -12.02
CA GLN A 440 -29.07 -11.19 -10.93
C GLN A 440 -27.99 -11.29 -9.85
N PHE A 441 -27.25 -10.23 -9.63
CA PHE A 441 -26.31 -10.10 -8.54
C PHE A 441 -26.96 -9.36 -7.37
N ARG A 442 -26.77 -9.87 -6.16
CA ARG A 442 -27.26 -9.23 -4.93
C ARG A 442 -26.26 -9.42 -3.80
N GLN A 443 -26.27 -8.43 -2.90
CA GLN A 443 -25.59 -8.53 -1.62
C GLN A 443 -26.55 -9.18 -0.63
N VAL A 444 -26.13 -10.28 0.00
CA VAL A 444 -26.88 -10.96 1.06
C VAL A 444 -26.01 -11.12 2.30
N GLY A 445 -26.58 -11.61 3.40
CA GLY A 445 -25.90 -11.60 4.70
C GLY A 445 -26.31 -10.41 5.56
N THR A 446 -25.93 -10.43 6.82
CA THR A 446 -26.39 -9.43 7.82
C THR A 446 -25.75 -8.06 7.63
N ARG A 447 -24.59 -8.03 6.98
CA ARG A 447 -23.77 -6.85 6.66
C ARG A 447 -23.63 -6.64 5.14
N GLY A 448 -24.37 -7.36 4.30
CA GLY A 448 -24.24 -7.32 2.83
C GLY A 448 -22.94 -7.95 2.31
N GLU A 449 -22.37 -8.87 3.09
CA GLU A 449 -21.03 -9.44 2.95
C GLU A 449 -20.94 -10.62 1.97
N ILE A 450 -22.07 -11.19 1.55
CA ILE A 450 -22.12 -12.35 0.65
C ILE A 450 -22.52 -11.88 -0.75
N LEU A 451 -21.68 -12.17 -1.75
CA LEU A 451 -22.02 -11.98 -3.15
C LEU A 451 -22.82 -13.20 -3.62
N HIS A 452 -24.10 -13.00 -3.91
CA HIS A 452 -24.96 -14.04 -4.47
C HIS A 452 -25.39 -13.67 -5.88
N ALA A 453 -25.11 -14.55 -6.84
CA ALA A 453 -25.53 -14.42 -8.22
C ALA A 453 -26.52 -15.53 -8.58
N ARG A 454 -27.66 -15.15 -9.14
CA ARG A 454 -28.66 -16.06 -9.67
C ARG A 454 -28.72 -15.95 -11.18
N VAL A 455 -28.39 -17.02 -11.86
CA VAL A 455 -28.44 -17.20 -13.31
C VAL A 455 -29.78 -17.82 -13.68
N LEU A 456 -30.51 -17.20 -14.60
CA LEU A 456 -31.76 -17.70 -15.15
C LEU A 456 -31.58 -17.94 -16.65
N ALA A 457 -31.83 -19.17 -17.10
CA ALA A 457 -31.89 -19.45 -18.52
C ALA A 457 -33.17 -18.85 -19.12
N ALA A 458 -33.05 -18.22 -20.29
CA ALA A 458 -34.18 -17.64 -21.00
C ALA A 458 -35.19 -18.71 -21.48
N ARG A 459 -34.69 -19.89 -21.88
CA ARG A 459 -35.53 -21.01 -22.28
C ARG A 459 -36.34 -21.53 -21.09
N ARG A 460 -37.65 -21.68 -21.32
CA ARG A 460 -38.61 -22.31 -20.40
C ARG A 460 -38.95 -23.71 -20.91
N LEU A 461 -39.24 -24.63 -20.00
CA LEU A 461 -39.71 -25.98 -20.35
C LEU A 461 -41.11 -26.21 -19.77
N PRO A 462 -42.01 -26.92 -20.46
CA PRO A 462 -43.29 -27.31 -19.86
C PRO A 462 -43.09 -28.15 -18.59
N ALA A 463 -43.97 -28.00 -17.59
CA ALA A 463 -43.95 -28.76 -16.33
C ALA A 463 -43.89 -30.28 -16.53
N ALA A 464 -44.44 -30.80 -17.62
CA ALA A 464 -44.36 -32.21 -18.01
C ALA A 464 -42.92 -32.72 -18.22
N ARG A 465 -41.94 -31.83 -18.45
CA ARG A 465 -40.51 -32.16 -18.66
C ARG A 465 -39.68 -32.07 -17.38
N LEU A 466 -40.29 -32.07 -16.19
CA LEU A 466 -39.58 -31.93 -14.91
C LEU A 466 -38.49 -32.97 -14.69
N ALA A 467 -38.76 -34.24 -15.04
CA ALA A 467 -37.78 -35.32 -14.90
C ALA A 467 -36.52 -35.07 -15.75
N GLU A 468 -36.70 -34.51 -16.94
CA GLU A 468 -35.61 -34.16 -17.84
C GLU A 468 -34.82 -32.96 -17.32
N ALA A 469 -35.53 -31.92 -16.82
CA ALA A 469 -34.89 -30.76 -16.21
C ALA A 469 -34.01 -31.17 -15.00
N TYR A 470 -34.50 -32.08 -14.16
CA TYR A 470 -33.70 -32.61 -13.05
C TYR A 470 -32.53 -33.47 -13.51
N ALA A 471 -32.70 -34.31 -14.53
CA ALA A 471 -31.59 -35.08 -15.11
C ALA A 471 -30.49 -34.14 -15.62
N PHE A 472 -30.87 -33.08 -16.34
CA PHE A 472 -29.95 -32.05 -16.79
C PHE A 472 -29.24 -31.34 -15.61
N CYS A 473 -29.99 -30.86 -14.61
CA CYS A 473 -29.38 -30.17 -13.45
C CYS A 473 -28.42 -31.09 -12.68
N ASN A 474 -28.76 -32.37 -12.51
CA ASN A 474 -27.90 -33.33 -11.84
C ASN A 474 -26.62 -33.61 -12.62
N ALA A 475 -26.73 -33.78 -13.96
CA ALA A 475 -25.56 -33.94 -14.82
C ALA A 475 -24.67 -32.70 -14.79
N TRP A 476 -25.26 -31.50 -14.89
CA TRP A 476 -24.54 -30.24 -14.80
C TRP A 476 -23.78 -30.11 -13.48
N ASN A 477 -24.45 -30.35 -12.35
CA ASN A 477 -23.85 -30.27 -11.01
C ASN A 477 -22.81 -31.37 -10.76
N HIS A 478 -22.86 -32.47 -11.51
CA HIS A 478 -21.84 -33.53 -11.46
C HIS A 478 -20.58 -33.12 -12.23
N ASP A 479 -20.75 -32.57 -13.43
CA ASP A 479 -19.67 -32.34 -14.38
C ASP A 479 -19.05 -30.93 -14.26
N ARG A 480 -19.76 -29.97 -13.66
CA ARG A 480 -19.36 -28.57 -13.55
C ARG A 480 -19.42 -28.09 -12.10
N LEU A 481 -18.44 -27.31 -11.70
CA LEU A 481 -18.34 -26.75 -10.34
C LEU A 481 -19.37 -25.64 -10.07
N LEU A 482 -19.74 -24.88 -11.10
CA LEU A 482 -20.66 -23.74 -10.99
C LEU A 482 -21.28 -23.39 -12.35
N PRO A 483 -22.49 -22.78 -12.36
CA PRO A 483 -23.34 -22.53 -11.20
C PRO A 483 -24.01 -23.81 -10.67
N LYS A 484 -24.48 -23.80 -9.41
CA LYS A 484 -25.31 -24.88 -8.85
C LYS A 484 -26.69 -24.85 -9.49
N ALA A 485 -26.96 -25.76 -10.41
CA ALA A 485 -28.17 -25.84 -11.21
C ALA A 485 -29.35 -26.46 -10.46
N TYR A 486 -30.55 -25.91 -10.68
CA TYR A 486 -31.82 -26.45 -10.21
C TYR A 486 -32.98 -26.02 -11.12
N ALA A 487 -34.08 -26.74 -11.07
CA ALA A 487 -35.31 -26.40 -11.77
C ALA A 487 -36.40 -25.96 -10.78
N HIS A 488 -37.14 -24.92 -11.13
CA HIS A 488 -38.24 -24.38 -10.34
C HIS A 488 -39.50 -24.19 -11.20
N GLU A 489 -40.66 -24.56 -10.69
CA GLU A 489 -41.95 -24.34 -11.36
C GLU A 489 -42.54 -22.99 -10.93
N LEU A 490 -42.91 -22.13 -11.89
CA LEU A 490 -43.38 -20.77 -11.61
C LEU A 490 -44.91 -20.61 -11.54
N GLY A 491 -45.65 -21.71 -11.36
CA GLY A 491 -47.10 -21.69 -11.14
C GLY A 491 -47.96 -21.62 -12.40
N ASP A 492 -47.37 -21.30 -13.56
CA ASP A 492 -48.06 -21.20 -14.86
C ASP A 492 -47.84 -22.43 -15.77
N GLY A 493 -47.45 -23.58 -15.20
CA GLY A 493 -47.16 -24.81 -15.96
C GLY A 493 -45.83 -24.80 -16.72
N GLU A 494 -44.96 -23.83 -16.43
CA GLU A 494 -43.62 -23.68 -16.99
C GLU A 494 -42.54 -23.84 -15.91
N LEU A 495 -41.45 -24.51 -16.29
CA LEU A 495 -40.24 -24.72 -15.52
C LEU A 495 -39.17 -23.73 -15.93
N VAL A 496 -38.47 -23.24 -14.92
CA VAL A 496 -37.29 -22.41 -15.06
C VAL A 496 -36.09 -23.16 -14.54
N LEU A 497 -35.10 -23.28 -15.43
CA LEU A 497 -33.79 -23.76 -15.04
C LEU A 497 -32.94 -22.56 -14.61
N ALA A 498 -32.49 -22.62 -13.36
CA ALA A 498 -31.73 -21.59 -12.70
C ALA A 498 -30.43 -22.16 -12.15
N GLY A 499 -29.44 -21.31 -11.92
CA GLY A 499 -28.20 -21.68 -11.28
C GLY A 499 -27.76 -20.60 -10.30
N ASP A 500 -27.27 -21.00 -9.14
CA ASP A 500 -26.77 -20.06 -8.13
C ASP A 500 -25.25 -20.16 -7.98
N VAL A 501 -24.58 -19.01 -7.83
CA VAL A 501 -23.20 -18.86 -7.41
C VAL A 501 -23.22 -18.01 -6.15
N THR A 502 -22.55 -18.44 -5.08
CA THR A 502 -22.52 -17.71 -3.81
C THR A 502 -21.13 -17.74 -3.25
N THR A 503 -20.61 -16.56 -2.92
CA THR A 503 -19.28 -16.38 -2.37
C THR A 503 -19.38 -15.53 -1.12
N ASP A 504 -18.88 -16.06 -0.01
CA ASP A 504 -18.75 -15.32 1.25
C ASP A 504 -17.51 -14.42 1.19
N LEU A 505 -17.72 -13.11 1.37
CA LEU A 505 -16.70 -12.08 1.34
C LEU A 505 -16.68 -11.30 2.68
N GLU A 506 -17.01 -11.97 3.79
CA GLU A 506 -17.03 -11.43 5.16
C GLU A 506 -15.76 -10.64 5.53
N HIS A 507 -14.59 -11.08 5.04
CA HIS A 507 -13.30 -10.44 5.30
C HIS A 507 -12.89 -9.40 4.27
N GLY A 508 -13.74 -9.12 3.28
CA GLY A 508 -13.49 -8.17 2.19
C GLY A 508 -13.03 -8.82 0.89
N VAL A 509 -13.06 -8.03 -0.18
CA VAL A 509 -12.71 -8.41 -1.55
C VAL A 509 -12.00 -7.24 -2.23
N THR A 510 -10.97 -7.51 -3.02
CA THR A 510 -10.38 -6.45 -3.87
C THR A 510 -11.19 -6.25 -5.15
N PRO A 511 -11.18 -5.07 -5.79
CA PRO A 511 -11.83 -4.90 -7.09
C PRO A 511 -11.35 -5.88 -8.18
N ALA A 512 -10.07 -6.26 -8.16
CA ALA A 512 -9.53 -7.28 -9.06
C ALA A 512 -10.15 -8.67 -8.78
N GLN A 513 -10.21 -9.07 -7.50
CA GLN A 513 -10.83 -10.34 -7.09
C GLN A 513 -12.32 -10.36 -7.42
N LEU A 514 -13.04 -9.25 -7.15
CA LEU A 514 -14.45 -9.11 -7.50
C LEU A 514 -14.65 -9.20 -9.02
N GLY A 515 -13.75 -8.60 -9.80
CA GLY A 515 -13.69 -8.76 -11.26
C GLY A 515 -13.62 -10.23 -11.67
N VAL A 516 -12.66 -10.99 -11.14
CA VAL A 516 -12.52 -12.43 -11.43
C VAL A 516 -13.77 -13.22 -11.04
N LEU A 517 -14.39 -12.92 -9.90
CA LEU A 517 -15.63 -13.59 -9.45
C LEU A 517 -16.81 -13.30 -10.38
N VAL A 518 -16.97 -12.04 -10.80
CA VAL A 518 -18.01 -11.63 -11.76
C VAL A 518 -17.74 -12.27 -13.13
N ASP A 519 -16.50 -12.26 -13.62
CA ASP A 519 -16.10 -12.87 -14.89
C ASP A 519 -16.41 -14.36 -14.92
N ALA A 520 -16.02 -15.08 -13.87
CA ALA A 520 -16.29 -16.51 -13.73
C ALA A 520 -17.80 -16.78 -13.69
N THR A 521 -18.55 -15.97 -12.93
CA THR A 521 -20.00 -16.10 -12.81
C THR A 521 -20.71 -15.87 -14.13
N VAL A 522 -20.35 -14.81 -14.86
CA VAL A 522 -20.95 -14.49 -16.18
C VAL A 522 -20.59 -15.58 -17.19
N ALA A 523 -19.32 -15.95 -17.31
CA ALA A 523 -18.88 -16.95 -18.27
C ALA A 523 -19.56 -18.31 -18.06
N THR A 524 -19.59 -18.78 -16.82
CA THR A 524 -20.24 -20.07 -16.50
C THR A 524 -21.76 -20.00 -16.53
N GLY A 525 -22.35 -18.85 -16.19
CA GLY A 525 -23.78 -18.61 -16.32
C GLY A 525 -24.26 -18.59 -17.77
N VAL A 526 -23.48 -18.00 -18.68
CA VAL A 526 -23.75 -18.03 -20.12
C VAL A 526 -23.64 -19.46 -20.64
N ALA A 527 -22.56 -20.18 -20.31
CA ALA A 527 -22.40 -21.58 -20.72
C ALA A 527 -23.53 -22.49 -20.20
N TYR A 528 -24.00 -22.23 -18.97
CA TYR A 528 -25.17 -22.91 -18.41
C TYR A 528 -26.43 -22.63 -19.21
N ALA A 529 -26.73 -21.36 -19.48
CA ALA A 529 -27.92 -20.97 -20.22
C ALA A 529 -27.90 -21.47 -21.68
N GLU A 530 -26.74 -21.50 -22.32
CA GLU A 530 -26.54 -22.11 -23.64
C GLU A 530 -26.82 -23.62 -23.62
N ALA A 531 -26.32 -24.33 -22.61
CA ALA A 531 -26.59 -25.76 -22.45
C ALA A 531 -28.09 -26.04 -22.20
N VAL A 532 -28.76 -25.20 -21.41
CA VAL A 532 -30.23 -25.26 -21.26
C VAL A 532 -30.93 -24.98 -22.58
N ALA A 533 -30.48 -23.97 -23.32
CA ALA A 533 -31.05 -23.60 -24.62
C ALA A 533 -30.89 -24.72 -25.66
N ALA A 534 -29.88 -25.59 -25.52
CA ALA A 534 -29.61 -26.73 -26.40
C ALA A 534 -30.34 -28.03 -26.01
N LEU A 535 -31.13 -28.05 -24.93
CA LEU A 535 -31.92 -29.23 -24.56
C LEU A 535 -32.87 -29.65 -25.71
N PRO A 536 -33.12 -30.95 -25.93
CA PRO A 536 -33.90 -31.40 -27.08
C PRO A 536 -35.37 -30.93 -27.10
#